data_AF-A0A158D7S0-F1
#
_entry.id   AF-A0A158D7S0-F1
#
_cell.length_a   1.000
_cell.length_b   1.000
_cell.length_c   1.000
_cell.angle_alpha   90.00
_cell.angle_beta   90.00
_cell.angle_gamma   90.00
#
_symmetry.space_group_name_H-M   'P 1'
#
loop_
_entity.id
_entity.type
_entity.pdbx_description
1 polymer ?
#
loop_
_entity_poly.entity_id
_entity_poly.type
_entity_poly.pdbx_seq_one_letter_code
_entity_poly.pdbx_strand_id
1 'polypeptide(L)'
;MPEQITKYPDVTLQVLKGAGAVCGEGAPQKILKQCPAARFCALPTGEICVYGIDEIPHMTQIDAREIAAVVAPQGRFDAVPTISAWWPGAIILIAGLLAGFVLGMRRRDSR
;
A
#
# COMPACT_ATOMS: atom_id res chain seq x y z
N MET A 1 13.41 8.78 -2.29
CA MET A 1 12.96 9.37 -3.56
C MET A 1 13.34 10.83 -3.59
N PRO A 2 13.97 11.34 -4.67
CA PRO A 2 14.33 12.75 -4.76
C PRO A 2 13.05 13.58 -4.67
N GLU A 3 12.98 14.47 -3.68
CA GLU A 3 11.76 15.16 -3.28
C GLU A 3 11.10 15.92 -4.44
N GLN A 4 11.89 16.52 -5.32
CA GLN A 4 11.41 17.22 -6.50
C GLN A 4 10.73 16.29 -7.51
N ILE A 5 11.30 15.09 -7.72
CA ILE A 5 10.81 14.13 -8.73
C ILE A 5 9.43 13.61 -8.36
N THR A 6 9.18 13.35 -7.07
CA THR A 6 7.94 12.71 -6.63
C THR A 6 6.89 13.65 -6.09
N LYS A 7 7.29 14.79 -5.53
CA LYS A 7 6.32 15.81 -5.10
C LYS A 7 5.79 16.63 -6.27
N TYR A 8 6.62 16.85 -7.29
CA TYR A 8 6.29 17.66 -8.46
C TYR A 8 6.63 16.90 -9.76
N PRO A 9 5.94 15.77 -10.04
CA PRO A 9 6.25 14.94 -11.20
C PRO A 9 6.10 15.72 -12.51
N ASP A 10 5.08 16.56 -12.64
CA ASP A 10 4.84 17.33 -13.88
C ASP A 10 5.91 18.41 -14.11
N VAL A 11 6.36 19.08 -13.04
CA VAL A 11 7.47 20.04 -13.12
C VAL A 11 8.76 19.32 -13.49
N THR A 12 8.99 18.14 -12.92
CA THR A 12 10.16 17.31 -13.26
C THR A 12 10.14 16.90 -14.73
N LEU A 13 8.99 16.47 -15.26
CA LEU A 13 8.83 16.19 -16.69
C LEU A 13 9.15 17.42 -17.55
N GLN A 14 8.70 18.62 -17.15
CA GLN A 14 9.02 19.87 -17.87
C GLN A 14 10.52 20.19 -17.83
N VAL A 15 11.18 20.03 -16.69
CA VAL A 15 12.64 20.24 -16.55
C VAL A 15 13.40 19.26 -17.43
N LEU A 16 13.02 17.98 -17.42
CA LEU A 16 13.64 16.97 -18.26
C LEU A 16 13.44 17.25 -19.76
N LYS A 17 12.23 17.68 -20.17
CA LYS A 17 11.98 18.15 -21.55
C LYS A 17 12.88 19.32 -21.93
N GLY A 18 13.00 20.32 -21.04
CA GLY A 18 13.89 21.46 -21.23
C GLY A 18 15.38 21.08 -21.34
N ALA A 19 15.77 19.96 -20.72
CA ALA A 19 17.10 19.37 -20.83
C ALA A 19 17.28 18.45 -22.05
N GLY A 20 16.28 18.35 -22.94
CA GLY A 20 16.34 17.56 -24.17
C GLY A 20 15.88 16.11 -24.04
N ALA A 21 15.20 15.74 -22.94
CA ALA A 21 14.56 14.44 -22.82
C ALA A 21 13.23 14.40 -23.60
N VAL A 22 12.91 13.24 -24.17
CA VAL A 22 11.62 12.97 -24.81
C VAL A 22 10.71 12.32 -23.78
N CYS A 23 9.74 13.08 -23.26
CA CYS A 23 8.92 12.69 -22.11
C CYS A 23 7.42 12.68 -22.44
N GLY A 24 6.70 11.64 -22.02
CA GLY A 24 5.24 11.59 -22.15
C GLY A 24 4.72 11.35 -23.57
N GLU A 25 5.60 11.07 -24.52
CA GLU A 25 5.30 10.93 -25.95
C GLU A 25 5.35 9.46 -26.42
N GLY A 26 5.48 8.50 -25.48
CA GLY A 26 5.54 7.08 -25.82
C GLY A 26 6.82 6.68 -26.56
N ALA A 27 7.94 7.35 -26.28
CA ALA A 27 9.24 6.99 -26.83
C ALA A 27 9.59 5.51 -26.53
N PRO A 28 10.36 4.84 -27.40
CA PRO A 28 10.70 3.42 -27.22
C PRO A 28 11.41 3.17 -25.88
N GLN A 29 10.88 2.22 -25.09
CA GLN A 29 11.43 1.83 -23.80
C GLN A 29 12.37 0.62 -23.97
N LYS A 30 13.66 0.80 -23.71
CA LYS A 30 14.68 -0.25 -23.81
C LYS A 30 14.95 -0.91 -22.46
N ILE A 31 14.99 -0.11 -21.39
CA ILE A 31 15.34 -0.54 -20.03
C ILE A 31 14.06 -0.61 -19.18
N LEU A 32 13.32 0.48 -19.10
CA LEU A 32 12.18 0.63 -18.19
C LEU A 32 10.86 0.20 -18.83
N LYS A 33 10.76 -1.06 -19.28
CA LYS A 33 9.63 -1.58 -20.11
C LYS A 33 8.23 -1.52 -19.50
N GLN A 34 8.12 -1.30 -18.20
CA GLN A 34 6.85 -1.24 -17.47
C GLN A 34 6.44 0.20 -17.13
N CYS A 35 7.17 1.19 -17.67
CA CYS A 35 6.88 2.58 -17.40
C CYS A 35 5.60 3.02 -18.13
N PRO A 36 4.65 3.66 -17.44
CA PRO A 36 3.53 4.30 -18.13
C PRO A 36 4.04 5.32 -19.14
N ALA A 37 3.48 5.33 -20.35
CA ALA A 37 3.95 6.19 -21.44
C ALA A 37 3.96 7.68 -21.06
N ALA A 38 2.98 8.14 -20.28
CA ALA A 38 2.88 9.52 -19.79
C ALA A 38 3.97 9.91 -18.78
N ARG A 39 4.53 8.93 -18.07
CA ARG A 39 5.55 9.11 -17.01
C ARG A 39 6.95 8.73 -17.44
N PHE A 40 7.09 8.17 -18.63
CA PHE A 40 8.36 7.77 -19.22
C PHE A 40 9.07 8.96 -19.87
N CYS A 41 10.37 9.05 -19.62
CA CYS A 41 11.29 9.94 -20.29
C CYS A 41 12.47 9.17 -20.86
N ALA A 42 12.72 9.33 -22.16
CA ALA A 42 13.96 8.92 -22.80
C ALA A 42 14.96 10.09 -22.78
N LEU A 43 16.12 9.88 -22.14
CA LEU A 43 17.22 10.82 -22.07
C LEU A 43 18.34 10.38 -23.04
N PRO A 44 19.24 11.30 -23.45
CA PRO A 44 20.41 10.93 -24.25
C PRO A 44 21.29 9.85 -23.61
N THR A 45 21.33 9.82 -22.26
CA THR A 45 22.18 8.92 -21.48
C THR A 45 21.43 7.75 -20.85
N GLY A 46 20.10 7.68 -20.94
CA GLY A 46 19.35 6.65 -20.23
C GLY A 46 17.84 6.85 -20.25
N GLU A 47 17.16 6.19 -19.31
CA GLU A 47 15.71 6.18 -19.19
C GLU A 47 15.31 6.46 -17.74
N ILE A 48 14.21 7.19 -17.55
CA ILE A 48 13.67 7.45 -16.22
C ILE A 48 12.14 7.44 -16.24
N CYS A 49 11.55 6.88 -15.19
CA CYS A 49 10.13 7.01 -14.88
C CYS A 49 9.95 8.06 -13.80
N VAL A 50 9.15 9.08 -14.08
CA VAL A 50 8.82 10.14 -13.14
C VAL A 50 7.44 9.86 -12.57
N TYR A 51 7.36 9.47 -11.31
CA TYR A 51 6.12 9.09 -10.64
C TYR A 51 5.79 10.08 -9.52
N GLY A 52 4.51 10.39 -9.37
CA GLY A 52 3.96 11.09 -8.20
C GLY A 52 3.86 10.21 -6.96
N ILE A 53 3.48 10.82 -5.83
CA ILE A 53 3.21 10.12 -4.56
C ILE A 53 2.00 9.17 -4.70
N ASP A 54 0.97 9.60 -5.42
CA ASP A 54 -0.23 8.83 -5.73
C ASP A 54 0.04 7.64 -6.66
N GLU A 55 1.16 7.67 -7.39
CA GLU A 55 1.57 6.64 -8.34
C GLU A 55 2.59 5.65 -7.75
N ILE A 56 2.91 5.77 -6.45
CA ILE A 56 3.78 4.84 -5.71
C ILE A 56 3.43 3.36 -5.94
N PRO A 57 2.15 2.93 -5.95
CA PRO A 57 1.81 1.53 -6.18
C PRO A 57 2.21 0.98 -7.56
N HIS A 58 2.50 1.87 -8.52
CA HIS A 58 2.94 1.50 -9.87
C HIS A 58 4.46 1.42 -10.01
N MET A 59 5.21 1.73 -8.94
CA MET A 59 6.66 1.61 -8.92
C MET A 59 7.07 0.13 -8.86
N THR A 60 8.04 -0.24 -9.69
CA THR A 60 8.47 -1.64 -9.83
C THR A 60 9.73 -1.97 -9.03
N GLN A 61 10.42 -0.95 -8.51
CA GLN A 61 11.69 -1.10 -7.80
C GLN A 61 11.56 -1.07 -6.27
N ILE A 62 10.43 -0.60 -5.74
CA ILE A 62 10.20 -0.46 -4.30
C ILE A 62 8.82 -1.02 -3.97
N ASP A 63 8.75 -1.99 -3.06
CA ASP A 63 7.49 -2.61 -2.62
C ASP A 63 6.78 -1.78 -1.54
N ALA A 64 5.45 -1.90 -1.45
CA ALA A 64 4.65 -1.22 -0.44
C ALA A 64 5.09 -1.53 1.00
N ARG A 65 5.59 -2.75 1.27
CA ARG A 65 6.12 -3.15 2.58
C ARG A 65 7.41 -2.42 2.93
N GLU A 66 8.29 -2.19 1.95
CA GLU A 66 9.54 -1.44 2.14
C GLU A 66 9.25 0.02 2.49
N ILE A 67 8.26 0.62 1.82
CA ILE A 67 7.80 1.98 2.12
C ILE A 67 7.14 2.03 3.50
N ALA A 68 6.28 1.07 3.82
CA ALA A 68 5.61 1.01 5.12
C ALA A 68 6.60 0.92 6.28
N ALA A 69 7.69 0.15 6.12
CA ALA A 69 8.73 0.02 7.13
C ALA A 69 9.48 1.34 7.44
N VAL A 70 9.51 2.28 6.49
CA VAL A 70 10.18 3.58 6.64
C VAL A 70 9.21 4.70 7.05
N VAL A 71 7.99 4.70 6.53
CA VAL A 71 6.97 5.76 6.79
C VAL A 71 6.24 5.54 8.11
N ALA A 72 5.94 4.29 8.43
CA ALA A 72 5.43 3.86 9.72
C ALA A 72 6.46 2.88 10.31
N PRO A 73 7.67 3.37 10.68
CA PRO A 73 8.61 2.54 11.39
C PRO A 73 7.84 2.03 12.59
N GLN A 74 7.73 0.71 12.71
CA GLN A 74 6.96 0.12 13.79
C GLN A 74 7.44 0.78 15.07
N GLY A 75 6.61 1.67 15.61
CA GLY A 75 6.63 1.95 17.02
C GLY A 75 6.40 0.58 17.61
N ARG A 76 7.48 -0.06 18.07
CA ARG A 76 7.56 -0.59 19.41
C ARG A 76 6.14 -0.77 19.95
N PHE A 77 5.48 -1.85 19.54
CA PHE A 77 4.28 -2.33 20.21
C PHE A 77 4.76 -2.87 21.57
N ASP A 78 5.26 -1.97 22.43
CA ASP A 78 5.29 -2.21 23.86
C ASP A 78 3.83 -2.09 24.31
N ALA A 79 3.32 -3.19 24.86
CA ALA A 79 1.96 -3.47 25.33
C ALA A 79 0.95 -3.77 24.20
N VAL A 80 0.48 -5.00 24.01
CA VAL A 80 0.02 -5.96 25.03
C VAL A 80 0.38 -7.40 24.64
N PRO A 81 0.93 -8.22 25.54
CA PRO A 81 0.93 -9.67 25.36
C PRO A 81 -0.48 -10.20 25.66
N THR A 82 -1.36 -10.22 24.67
CA THR A 82 -2.68 -10.88 24.78
C THR A 82 -2.93 -11.84 23.62
N ILE A 83 -1.93 -12.68 23.32
CA ILE A 83 -2.14 -13.90 22.51
C ILE A 83 -1.92 -15.17 23.34
N SER A 84 -1.94 -15.08 24.68
CA SER A 84 -2.00 -16.27 25.55
C SER A 84 -3.39 -16.52 26.15
N ALA A 85 -4.42 -15.79 25.71
CA ALA A 85 -5.78 -16.01 26.21
C ALA A 85 -6.87 -16.05 25.12
N TRP A 86 -6.74 -16.98 24.18
CA TRP A 86 -7.83 -17.45 23.29
C TRP A 86 -9.01 -18.14 24.04
N TRP A 87 -8.75 -18.70 25.22
CA TRP A 87 -9.71 -19.43 26.05
C TRP A 87 -10.87 -18.62 26.69
N PRO A 88 -10.74 -17.40 27.27
CA PRO A 88 -11.89 -16.68 27.82
C PRO A 88 -12.83 -16.19 26.72
N GLY A 89 -12.31 -15.81 25.55
CA GLY A 89 -13.15 -15.42 24.41
C GLY A 89 -14.01 -16.58 23.90
N ALA A 90 -13.43 -17.77 23.79
CA ALA A 90 -14.16 -18.99 23.43
C ALA A 90 -15.21 -19.37 24.50
N ILE A 91 -14.89 -19.26 25.79
CA ILE A 91 -15.81 -19.57 26.89
C ILE A 91 -17.04 -18.64 26.87
N ILE A 92 -16.84 -17.33 26.68
CA ILE A 92 -17.95 -16.36 26.65
C ILE A 92 -18.89 -16.63 25.47
N LEU A 93 -18.34 -16.94 24.28
CA LEU A 93 -19.15 -17.27 23.11
C LEU A 93 -19.95 -18.56 23.29
N ILE A 94 -19.33 -19.61 23.83
CA ILE A 94 -20.02 -20.89 24.10
C ILE A 94 -21.10 -20.70 25.16
N ALA A 95 -20.80 -19.99 26.25
CA ALA A 95 -21.77 -19.71 27.32
C ALA A 95 -22.96 -18.90 26.80
N GLY A 96 -22.72 -17.88 25.96
CA GLY A 96 -23.78 -17.09 25.33
C GLY A 96 -24.67 -17.92 24.41
N LEU A 97 -24.08 -18.80 23.57
CA LEU A 97 -24.81 -19.70 22.68
C LEU A 97 -25.68 -20.70 23.45
N LEU A 98 -25.12 -21.33 24.49
CA LEU A 98 -25.87 -22.29 25.31
C LEU A 98 -26.99 -21.62 26.10
N ALA A 99 -26.73 -20.45 26.70
CA ALA A 99 -27.75 -19.69 27.41
C ALA A 99 -28.89 -19.28 26.46
N GLY A 100 -28.56 -18.77 25.27
CA GLY A 100 -29.54 -18.42 24.24
C GLY A 100 -30.37 -19.62 23.76
N PHE A 101 -29.72 -20.76 23.53
CA PHE A 101 -30.39 -21.99 23.10
C PHE A 101 -31.35 -22.52 24.17
N VAL A 102 -30.93 -22.58 25.44
CA VAL A 102 -31.77 -23.03 26.56
C VAL A 102 -32.95 -22.09 26.81
N LEU A 103 -32.73 -20.77 26.76
CA LEU A 103 -33.82 -19.78 26.85
C LEU A 103 -34.79 -19.89 25.67
N GLY A 104 -34.28 -20.14 24.47
CA GLY A 104 -35.08 -20.37 23.28
C GLY A 104 -35.97 -21.62 23.41
N MET A 105 -35.41 -22.73 23.89
CA MET A 105 -36.16 -23.96 24.13
C MET A 105 -37.21 -23.77 25.23
N ARG A 106 -36.87 -23.14 26.35
CA ARG A 106 -37.84 -22.86 27.43
C ARG A 106 -38.99 -21.95 26.99
N ARG A 107 -38.73 -20.96 26.13
CA ARG A 107 -39.77 -20.11 25.55
C ARG A 107 -40.63 -20.83 24.51
N ARG A 108 -40.10 -21.88 23.88
CA ARG A 108 -40.81 -22.70 22.91
C ARG A 108 -41.76 -23.72 23.57
N ASP A 109 -41.38 -24.27 24.72
CA ASP A 109 -42.24 -25.18 25.50
C ASP A 109 -43.34 -24.47 26.31
N SER A 110 -43.21 -23.15 26.53
CA SER A 110 -44.18 -22.34 27.27
C SER A 110 -45.23 -21.65 26.38
N ARG A 111 -45.24 -21.92 25.06
CA ARG A 111 -46.27 -21.50 24.10
C ARG A 111 -47.07 -22.71 23.65
#